data_AF-A0A812RT60-F1
#
_entry.id   AF-A0A812RT60-F1
#
_cell.length_a   1.000
_cell.length_b   1.000
_cell.length_c   1.000
_cell.angle_alpha   90.00
_cell.angle_beta   90.00
_cell.angle_gamma   90.00
#
_symmetry.space_group_name_H-M   'P 1'
#
loop_
_entity.id
_entity.type
_entity.pdbx_description
1 polymer ?
#
loop_
_entity_poly.entity_id
_entity_poly.type
_entity_poly.pdbx_seq_one_letter_code
_entity_poly.pdbx_strand_id
1 'polypeptide(L)'
;MSRLPCFFWAIWVLAIGCRACPWAEPWEWSGVFRHEGGFLRWSAEKVNGAYPEASMRLIIRTAASDTQEGLEAQHEFVDHNWEAPMKEVHPGDVLRPDNSYVLNFDQESPSSLFQIQVEPGTHVAFFAEHLPSEFEKNLHFLTTEGGEEVHPTVEVSSAPCEASEAFEAPRSHLWEVVVAAMISILPTLMGIFMLCVACKDVSSGWCHAILHFVNAGASGVMFAAAAFLLMPEASHLLGEGLSEVEASVVWGSCLLGGWLAGAFIHHAGELVNLVYEEKSDNPKGPKQLKEDVNAAPSVPELCMHSDTTSVASVRRVPSWVISLPVLLGDALHNLADGFVIGTAFKSCNKGFAWKIVGVTMAHEIPQELADFFLLVNKAGLSWSWATLLNFLSGLSTLLGAVVAFYLDVGSEMEGSVLAVGAGIFIYVAATELGPSVSRLRSEHSQWPVLGSVATLLAFILGAVFIGLVLLDHQHCVAPAVEGGHASGHAEEHHHHHGHMHR
;
A
#
# COMPACT_ATOMS: atom_id res chain seq x y z
N MET A 1 10.77 -24.74 4.47
CA MET A 1 11.88 -24.82 3.49
C MET A 1 11.69 -23.72 2.45
N SER A 2 12.74 -22.90 2.27
CA SER A 2 12.98 -21.87 1.23
C SER A 2 11.90 -20.80 0.94
N ARG A 3 11.75 -19.82 1.84
CA ARG A 3 11.33 -18.46 1.44
C ARG A 3 12.58 -17.77 0.88
N LEU A 4 12.71 -17.74 -0.45
CA LEU A 4 13.85 -17.09 -1.12
C LEU A 4 13.81 -15.56 -0.87
N PRO A 5 14.97 -14.87 -0.84
CA PRO A 5 15.06 -13.44 -0.60
C PRO A 5 14.37 -12.66 -1.74
N CYS A 6 13.57 -11.65 -1.37
CA CYS A 6 12.65 -10.85 -2.18
C CYS A 6 13.22 -10.23 -3.48
N PHE A 7 14.54 -10.30 -3.68
CA PHE A 7 15.24 -9.78 -4.85
C PHE A 7 14.77 -10.39 -6.18
N PHE A 8 14.31 -11.65 -6.18
CA PHE A 8 13.76 -12.30 -7.37
C PHE A 8 12.23 -12.15 -7.50
N TRP A 9 11.54 -11.68 -6.46
CA TRP A 9 10.07 -11.55 -6.43
C TRP A 9 9.58 -10.31 -7.18
N ALA A 10 10.28 -9.17 -7.08
CA ALA A 10 9.88 -7.92 -7.74
C ALA A 10 9.80 -8.03 -9.29
N ILE A 11 10.54 -8.97 -9.89
CA ILE A 11 10.50 -9.24 -11.34
C ILE A 11 9.43 -10.31 -11.68
N TRP A 12 9.05 -11.16 -10.72
CA TRP A 12 8.08 -12.25 -10.90
C TRP A 12 6.60 -11.81 -10.78
N VAL A 13 6.31 -10.78 -9.98
CA VAL A 13 4.94 -10.24 -9.79
C VAL A 13 4.36 -9.64 -11.09
N LEU A 14 5.21 -9.28 -12.06
CA LEU A 14 4.76 -8.81 -13.38
C LEU A 14 4.36 -9.94 -14.35
N ALA A 15 4.52 -11.22 -14.00
CA ALA A 15 4.43 -12.30 -15.00
C ALA A 15 3.35 -13.38 -14.78
N ILE A 16 2.89 -13.74 -13.57
CA ILE A 16 1.95 -14.88 -13.43
C ILE A 16 0.98 -14.73 -12.24
N GLY A 17 -0.32 -14.65 -12.57
CA GLY A 17 -1.47 -15.33 -11.93
C GLY A 17 -1.67 -15.22 -10.41
N CYS A 18 -2.75 -14.55 -10.01
CA CYS A 18 -3.39 -14.64 -8.69
C CYS A 18 -3.37 -16.08 -8.15
N ARG A 19 -2.75 -16.26 -6.97
CA ARG A 19 -3.25 -17.20 -5.98
C ARG A 19 -3.96 -16.36 -4.92
N ALA A 20 -5.27 -16.59 -4.76
CA ALA A 20 -6.06 -16.00 -3.69
C ALA A 20 -5.56 -16.58 -2.36
N CYS A 21 -5.08 -15.72 -1.46
CA CYS A 21 -4.70 -15.99 -0.07
C CYS A 21 -3.85 -17.25 0.24
N PRO A 22 -2.52 -17.10 0.39
CA PRO A 22 -1.67 -18.10 1.03
C PRO A 22 -1.72 -18.11 2.57
N TRP A 23 -2.51 -17.21 3.21
CA TRP A 23 -2.42 -16.91 4.66
C TRP A 23 -3.75 -16.87 5.42
N ALA A 24 -4.88 -17.21 4.79
CA ALA A 24 -6.16 -17.29 5.50
C ALA A 24 -6.26 -18.64 6.20
N GLU A 25 -6.51 -18.63 7.51
CA GLU A 25 -6.83 -19.85 8.26
C GLU A 25 -8.13 -20.45 7.69
N PRO A 26 -8.22 -21.77 7.50
CA PRO A 26 -9.34 -22.38 6.79
C PRO A 26 -10.62 -22.54 7.64
N TRP A 27 -10.62 -22.09 8.90
CA TRP A 27 -11.77 -22.01 9.80
C TRP A 27 -12.12 -20.55 10.09
N GLU A 28 -13.38 -20.25 10.39
CA GLU A 28 -13.84 -18.89 10.70
C GLU A 28 -13.84 -18.58 12.20
N TRP A 29 -13.97 -19.59 13.05
CA TRP A 29 -13.98 -19.40 14.50
C TRP A 29 -13.17 -20.45 15.22
N SER A 30 -12.43 -20.01 16.24
CA SER A 30 -11.77 -20.90 17.18
C SER A 30 -11.89 -20.41 18.62
N GLY A 31 -12.00 -21.33 19.56
CA GLY A 31 -12.12 -21.00 20.97
C GLY A 31 -11.64 -22.11 21.87
N VAL A 32 -11.02 -21.75 22.99
CA VAL A 32 -10.56 -22.71 24.01
C VAL A 32 -11.35 -22.54 25.31
N PHE A 33 -11.72 -23.67 25.89
CA PHE A 33 -12.60 -23.76 27.05
C PHE A 33 -11.92 -24.54 28.16
N ARG A 34 -12.15 -24.09 29.38
CA ARG A 34 -11.87 -24.86 30.59
C ARG A 34 -13.12 -25.62 31.00
N HIS A 35 -13.04 -26.95 31.08
CA HIS A 35 -14.16 -27.75 31.54
C HIS A 35 -13.77 -28.79 32.59
N GLU A 36 -14.68 -29.02 33.54
CA GLU A 36 -14.47 -29.93 34.68
C GLU A 36 -14.76 -31.40 34.35
N GLY A 37 -15.09 -31.70 33.08
CA GLY A 37 -15.38 -33.03 32.55
C GLY A 37 -16.86 -33.38 32.55
N GLY A 38 -17.22 -34.37 31.73
CA GLY A 38 -18.62 -34.81 31.54
C GLY A 38 -19.07 -34.66 30.09
N PHE A 39 -20.34 -34.31 29.92
CA PHE A 39 -20.93 -34.08 28.59
C PHE A 39 -21.25 -32.60 28.39
N LEU A 40 -20.67 -32.04 27.33
CA LEU A 40 -21.08 -30.78 26.75
C LEU A 40 -22.09 -31.05 25.64
N ARG A 41 -22.91 -30.05 25.33
CA ARG A 41 -23.89 -30.06 24.25
C ARG A 41 -23.53 -28.96 23.27
N TRP A 42 -23.15 -29.36 22.06
CA TRP A 42 -23.06 -28.45 20.93
C TRP A 42 -24.43 -28.35 20.28
N SER A 43 -25.00 -27.15 20.23
CA SER A 43 -26.31 -26.89 19.65
C SER A 43 -26.19 -26.01 18.41
N ALA A 44 -27.08 -26.26 17.45
CA ALA A 44 -27.28 -25.43 16.28
C ALA A 44 -28.80 -25.28 16.06
N GLU A 45 -29.28 -24.07 15.81
CA GLU A 45 -30.69 -23.75 15.60
C GLU A 45 -30.91 -23.13 14.23
N LYS A 46 -32.15 -23.29 13.74
CA LYS A 46 -32.60 -22.55 12.57
C LYS A 46 -32.82 -21.07 12.91
N VAL A 47 -32.03 -20.19 12.30
CA VAL A 47 -32.22 -18.74 12.34
C VAL A 47 -33.14 -18.34 11.19
N ASN A 48 -34.17 -17.54 11.47
CA ASN A 48 -35.17 -17.12 10.46
C ASN A 48 -35.89 -18.27 9.69
N GLY A 49 -35.90 -19.48 10.23
CA GLY A 49 -36.64 -20.63 9.68
C GLY A 49 -35.80 -21.62 8.86
N ALA A 50 -34.50 -21.39 8.69
CA ALA A 50 -33.55 -22.31 8.08
C ALA A 50 -32.23 -22.33 8.85
N TYR A 51 -31.41 -23.38 8.69
CA TYR A 51 -30.01 -23.31 9.11
C TYR A 51 -29.24 -22.45 8.10
N PRO A 52 -28.24 -21.65 8.54
CA PRO A 52 -27.34 -20.95 7.63
C PRO A 52 -26.74 -21.90 6.57
N GLU A 53 -26.26 -23.06 7.02
CA GLU A 53 -25.82 -24.15 6.15
C GLU A 53 -26.39 -25.50 6.59
N ALA A 54 -26.36 -26.50 5.69
CA ALA A 54 -26.86 -27.84 5.98
C ALA A 54 -25.94 -28.67 6.88
N SER A 55 -24.66 -28.31 6.93
CA SER A 55 -23.63 -28.95 7.75
C SER A 55 -22.55 -27.94 8.16
N MET A 56 -21.67 -28.34 9.08
CA MET A 56 -20.51 -27.53 9.48
C MET A 56 -19.33 -28.45 9.82
N ARG A 57 -18.12 -28.13 9.34
CA ARG A 57 -16.89 -28.79 9.79
C ARG A 57 -16.53 -28.30 11.20
N LEU A 58 -16.12 -29.23 12.04
CA LEU A 58 -15.68 -28.96 13.41
C LEU A 58 -14.50 -29.86 13.75
N ILE A 59 -13.34 -29.26 14.06
CA ILE A 59 -12.21 -29.96 14.67
C ILE A 59 -12.19 -29.66 16.16
N ILE A 60 -12.15 -30.72 16.98
CA ILE A 60 -12.07 -30.63 18.43
C ILE A 60 -10.68 -31.11 18.85
N ARG A 61 -9.98 -30.34 19.68
CA ARG A 61 -8.59 -30.61 20.11
C ARG A 61 -8.46 -30.51 21.62
N THR A 62 -7.61 -31.35 22.21
CA THR A 62 -7.16 -31.14 23.58
C THR A 62 -6.06 -30.08 23.60
N ALA A 63 -6.22 -29.06 24.45
CA ALA A 63 -5.26 -27.97 24.62
C ALA A 63 -4.48 -28.13 25.94
N ALA A 64 -3.24 -27.63 25.97
CA ALA A 64 -2.41 -27.66 27.17
C ALA A 64 -2.93 -26.71 28.28
N SER A 65 -3.55 -25.60 27.88
CA SER A 65 -4.12 -24.56 28.73
C SER A 65 -5.32 -23.90 28.06
N ASP A 66 -6.12 -23.17 28.82
CA ASP A 66 -7.24 -22.34 28.36
C ASP A 66 -6.81 -20.90 28.01
N THR A 67 -5.56 -20.73 27.57
CA THR A 67 -4.99 -19.41 27.22
C THR A 67 -4.80 -19.27 25.72
N GLN A 68 -4.53 -18.05 25.23
CA GLN A 68 -4.21 -17.77 23.83
C GLN A 68 -3.10 -18.69 23.30
N GLU A 69 -2.00 -18.84 24.06
CA GLU A 69 -0.89 -19.72 23.70
C GLU A 69 -1.32 -21.19 23.59
N GLY A 70 -2.28 -21.62 24.42
CA GLY A 70 -2.85 -22.96 24.38
C GLY A 70 -3.71 -23.22 23.13
N LEU A 71 -4.43 -22.19 22.65
CA LEU A 71 -5.22 -22.22 21.42
C LEU A 71 -4.32 -22.20 20.17
N GLU A 72 -3.38 -21.23 20.11
CA GLU A 72 -2.43 -21.07 19.00
C GLU A 72 -1.56 -22.33 18.78
N ALA A 73 -1.19 -23.01 19.86
CA ALA A 73 -0.44 -24.26 19.77
C ALA A 73 -1.17 -25.39 19.01
N GLN A 74 -2.48 -25.26 18.75
CA GLN A 74 -3.24 -26.20 17.94
C GLN A 74 -3.34 -25.81 16.46
N HIS A 75 -3.07 -24.56 16.07
CA HIS A 75 -3.32 -24.06 14.71
C HIS A 75 -2.58 -24.86 13.62
N GLU A 76 -1.28 -25.13 13.80
CA GLU A 76 -0.49 -25.90 12.82
C GLU A 76 -1.08 -27.30 12.57
N PHE A 77 -1.59 -27.96 13.62
CA PHE A 77 -2.23 -29.25 13.47
C PHE A 77 -3.56 -29.12 12.71
N VAL A 78 -4.38 -28.13 13.06
CA VAL A 78 -5.71 -27.92 12.49
C VAL A 78 -5.59 -27.57 11.01
N ASP A 79 -4.72 -26.62 10.64
CA ASP A 79 -4.46 -26.23 9.25
C ASP A 79 -4.05 -27.43 8.39
N HIS A 80 -3.10 -28.24 8.87
CA HIS A 80 -2.66 -29.42 8.15
C HIS A 80 -3.74 -30.50 7.98
N ASN A 81 -4.73 -30.54 8.87
CA ASN A 81 -5.76 -31.58 8.89
C ASN A 81 -7.15 -31.08 8.47
N TRP A 82 -7.29 -29.80 8.08
CA TRP A 82 -8.58 -29.21 7.74
C TRP A 82 -9.19 -29.81 6.47
N GLU A 83 -8.35 -30.14 5.49
CA GLU A 83 -8.78 -30.78 4.23
C GLU A 83 -8.72 -32.32 4.28
N ALA A 84 -8.38 -32.90 5.44
CA ALA A 84 -8.38 -34.34 5.61
C ALA A 84 -9.82 -34.89 5.72
N PRO A 85 -10.08 -36.15 5.31
CA PRO A 85 -11.41 -36.75 5.46
C PRO A 85 -11.90 -36.71 6.91
N MET A 86 -13.03 -36.05 7.14
CA MET A 86 -13.66 -35.89 8.45
C MET A 86 -14.77 -36.92 8.69
N LYS A 87 -15.07 -37.20 9.95
CA LYS A 87 -16.15 -38.12 10.31
C LYS A 87 -17.50 -37.40 10.25
N GLU A 88 -18.38 -37.86 9.37
CA GLU A 88 -19.77 -37.42 9.36
C GLU A 88 -20.51 -37.88 10.63
N VAL A 89 -21.25 -36.97 11.25
CA VAL A 89 -22.04 -37.20 12.46
C VAL A 89 -23.41 -36.52 12.35
N HIS A 90 -24.38 -37.05 13.09
CA HIS A 90 -25.77 -36.60 13.10
C HIS A 90 -26.22 -36.22 14.52
N PRO A 91 -27.34 -35.48 14.68
CA PRO A 91 -27.81 -35.08 15.99
C PRO A 91 -28.06 -36.29 16.90
N GLY A 92 -27.60 -36.20 18.14
CA GLY A 92 -27.60 -37.29 19.12
C GLY A 92 -26.30 -38.10 19.17
N ASP A 93 -25.39 -37.94 18.20
CA ASP A 93 -24.08 -38.59 18.24
C ASP A 93 -23.18 -38.01 19.34
N VAL A 94 -22.26 -38.85 19.82
CA VAL A 94 -21.25 -38.49 20.83
C VAL A 94 -19.89 -38.24 20.17
N LEU A 95 -19.45 -36.99 20.23
CA LEU A 95 -18.16 -36.47 19.79
C LEU A 95 -17.13 -36.56 20.92
N ARG A 96 -15.84 -36.57 20.55
CA ARG A 96 -14.72 -36.60 21.48
C ARG A 96 -13.62 -35.64 21.00
N PRO A 97 -12.85 -35.03 21.92
CA PRO A 97 -11.64 -34.30 21.56
C PRO A 97 -10.66 -35.12 20.71
N ASP A 98 -9.77 -34.41 20.02
CA ASP A 98 -8.74 -34.92 19.12
C ASP A 98 -9.28 -35.65 17.88
N ASN A 99 -10.40 -35.13 17.33
CA ASN A 99 -11.06 -35.66 16.15
C ASN A 99 -11.61 -34.53 15.26
N SER A 100 -11.80 -34.83 13.98
CA SER A 100 -12.38 -33.93 12.97
C SER A 100 -13.74 -34.45 12.50
N TYR A 101 -14.75 -33.58 12.46
CA TYR A 101 -16.14 -33.93 12.21
C TYR A 101 -16.78 -33.06 11.14
N VAL A 102 -17.76 -33.64 10.42
CA VAL A 102 -18.77 -32.88 9.68
C VAL A 102 -20.09 -33.05 10.42
N LEU A 103 -20.57 -31.98 11.04
CA LEU A 103 -21.85 -31.94 11.73
C LEU A 103 -22.96 -31.79 10.71
N ASN A 104 -23.75 -32.84 10.46
CA ASN A 104 -24.91 -32.75 9.57
C ASN A 104 -26.15 -32.36 10.37
N PHE A 105 -26.75 -31.20 10.08
CA PHE A 105 -27.90 -30.70 10.82
C PHE A 105 -29.21 -31.37 10.36
N ASP A 106 -30.10 -31.66 11.31
CA ASP A 106 -31.43 -32.20 11.03
C ASP A 106 -32.33 -31.10 10.45
N GLN A 107 -32.49 -31.13 9.13
CA GLN A 107 -33.27 -30.17 8.35
C GLN A 107 -34.76 -30.20 8.66
N GLU A 108 -35.30 -31.23 9.33
CA GLU A 108 -36.70 -31.31 9.72
C GLU A 108 -36.93 -30.78 11.15
N SER A 109 -35.87 -30.70 11.96
CA SER A 109 -35.92 -30.19 13.33
C SER A 109 -35.57 -28.69 13.40
N PRO A 110 -36.20 -27.90 14.30
CA PRO A 110 -35.81 -26.51 14.55
C PRO A 110 -34.41 -26.37 15.17
N SER A 111 -33.89 -27.44 15.77
CA SER A 111 -32.59 -27.47 16.44
C SER A 111 -31.90 -28.84 16.30
N SER A 112 -30.59 -28.84 16.15
CA SER A 112 -29.70 -29.99 16.13
C SER A 112 -28.80 -29.98 17.36
N LEU A 113 -28.63 -31.13 18.01
CA LEU A 113 -27.86 -31.26 19.24
C LEU A 113 -26.84 -32.39 19.11
N PHE A 114 -25.58 -32.10 19.43
CA PHE A 114 -24.49 -33.08 19.47
C PHE A 114 -23.91 -33.14 20.88
N GLN A 115 -23.58 -34.33 21.37
CA GLN A 115 -22.98 -34.49 22.68
C GLN A 115 -21.46 -34.57 22.55
N ILE A 116 -20.71 -33.84 23.37
CA ILE A 116 -19.25 -33.91 23.38
C ILE A 116 -18.83 -34.46 24.74
N GLN A 117 -18.19 -35.64 24.73
CA GLN A 117 -17.67 -36.25 25.94
C GLN A 117 -16.25 -35.74 26.22
N VAL A 118 -16.08 -35.09 27.37
CA VAL A 118 -14.82 -34.45 27.78
C VAL A 118 -14.33 -35.08 29.08
N GLU A 119 -13.04 -35.40 29.16
CA GLU A 119 -12.44 -35.94 30.38
C GLU A 119 -12.24 -34.84 31.43
N PRO A 120 -12.40 -35.14 32.74
CA PRO A 120 -12.20 -34.17 33.80
C PRO A 120 -10.82 -33.50 33.77
N GLY A 121 -10.80 -32.17 33.82
CA GLY A 121 -9.57 -31.38 33.88
C GLY A 121 -8.86 -31.18 32.53
N THR A 122 -9.54 -31.47 31.42
CA THR A 122 -9.02 -31.18 30.08
C THR A 122 -9.46 -29.79 29.59
N HIS A 123 -8.54 -29.08 28.93
CA HIS A 123 -8.88 -27.88 28.17
C HIS A 123 -9.20 -28.31 26.75
N VAL A 124 -10.28 -27.79 26.18
CA VAL A 124 -10.76 -28.21 24.86
C VAL A 124 -10.80 -27.00 23.95
N ALA A 125 -10.13 -27.10 22.81
CA ALA A 125 -10.16 -26.13 21.73
C ALA A 125 -11.09 -26.62 20.61
N PHE A 126 -11.90 -25.72 20.09
CA PHE A 126 -12.81 -25.95 18.98
C PHE A 126 -12.40 -25.07 17.80
N PHE A 127 -12.48 -25.62 16.60
CA PHE A 127 -12.20 -24.93 15.34
C PHE A 127 -13.38 -25.21 14.41
N ALA A 128 -14.19 -24.20 14.15
CA ALA A 128 -15.45 -24.30 13.43
C ALA A 128 -15.36 -23.63 12.06
N GLU A 129 -15.94 -24.28 11.05
CA GLU A 129 -16.03 -23.75 9.69
C GLU A 129 -16.71 -22.39 9.64
N HIS A 130 -17.74 -22.20 10.47
CA HIS A 130 -18.53 -20.97 10.57
C HIS A 130 -18.53 -20.43 12.00
N LEU A 131 -18.91 -19.17 12.17
CA LEU A 131 -19.14 -18.60 13.50
C LEU A 131 -20.31 -19.33 14.19
N PRO A 132 -20.12 -19.94 15.39
CA PRO A 132 -21.20 -20.66 16.08
C PRO A 132 -22.43 -19.79 16.36
N SER A 133 -22.24 -18.47 16.54
CA SER A 133 -23.32 -17.50 16.76
C SER A 133 -24.32 -17.42 15.60
N GLU A 134 -23.92 -17.79 14.37
CA GLU A 134 -24.84 -17.83 13.22
C GLU A 134 -25.91 -18.91 13.36
N PHE A 135 -25.64 -19.90 14.20
CA PHE A 135 -26.52 -21.02 14.50
C PHE A 135 -27.23 -20.85 15.85
N GLU A 136 -27.21 -19.67 16.46
CA GLU A 136 -27.91 -19.39 17.73
C GLU A 136 -29.19 -18.59 17.50
N LYS A 137 -30.30 -19.03 18.12
CA LYS A 137 -31.54 -18.25 18.16
C LYS A 137 -32.05 -18.01 19.57
N ASN A 138 -32.13 -19.07 20.37
CA ASN A 138 -32.55 -19.05 21.77
C ASN A 138 -31.65 -19.90 22.68
N LEU A 139 -30.85 -20.80 22.10
CA LEU A 139 -29.91 -21.66 22.81
C LEU A 139 -28.49 -21.23 22.47
N HIS A 140 -27.64 -21.13 23.51
CA HIS A 140 -26.21 -20.96 23.32
C HIS A 140 -25.60 -22.21 22.64
N PHE A 141 -24.65 -22.01 21.73
CA PHE A 141 -24.04 -23.04 20.90
C PHE A 141 -23.35 -24.10 21.75
N LEU A 142 -22.87 -23.75 22.95
CA LEU A 142 -22.26 -24.68 23.89
C LEU A 142 -22.89 -24.61 25.28
N THR A 143 -23.46 -25.72 25.74
CA THR A 143 -24.07 -25.82 27.07
C THR A 143 -23.63 -27.07 27.81
N THR A 144 -23.79 -27.10 29.14
CA THR A 144 -23.61 -28.31 29.95
C THR A 144 -24.83 -29.24 29.82
N GLU A 145 -24.73 -30.46 30.33
CA GLU A 145 -25.89 -31.37 30.44
C GLU A 145 -27.03 -30.77 31.29
N GLY A 146 -26.70 -29.89 32.23
CA GLY A 146 -27.66 -29.11 33.04
C GLY A 146 -28.33 -27.95 32.30
N GLY A 147 -27.85 -27.61 31.09
CA GLY A 147 -28.32 -26.47 30.31
C GLY A 147 -27.68 -25.13 30.69
N GLU A 148 -26.57 -25.16 31.44
CA GLU A 148 -25.79 -23.94 31.74
C GLU A 148 -24.93 -23.57 30.54
N GLU A 149 -24.87 -22.29 30.20
CA GLU A 149 -24.07 -21.78 29.08
C GLU A 149 -22.57 -21.85 29.42
N VAL A 150 -21.77 -22.27 28.44
CA VAL A 150 -20.32 -22.42 28.59
C VAL A 150 -19.65 -21.52 27.56
N HIS A 151 -18.95 -20.48 28.03
CA HIS A 151 -18.25 -19.52 27.17
C HIS A 151 -16.76 -19.83 27.06
N PRO A 152 -16.10 -19.48 25.95
CA PRO A 152 -14.67 -19.67 25.79
C PRO A 152 -13.89 -18.78 26.75
N THR A 153 -12.74 -19.26 27.22
CA THR A 153 -11.78 -18.44 27.97
C THR A 153 -11.06 -17.49 27.02
N VAL A 154 -10.78 -17.95 25.81
CA VAL A 154 -10.20 -17.20 24.70
C VAL A 154 -10.88 -17.64 23.40
N GLU A 155 -11.23 -16.67 22.56
CA GLU A 155 -11.77 -16.91 21.23
C GLU A 155 -11.13 -16.00 20.19
N VAL A 156 -11.05 -16.50 18.96
CA VAL A 156 -10.54 -15.79 17.79
C VAL A 156 -11.48 -16.10 16.64
N SER A 157 -12.06 -15.06 16.04
CA SER A 157 -12.77 -15.16 14.77
C SER A 157 -11.88 -14.64 13.65
N SER A 158 -11.57 -15.50 12.68
CA SER A 158 -11.00 -15.08 11.40
C SER A 158 -12.13 -14.42 10.62
N ALA A 159 -11.89 -13.23 10.06
CA ALA A 159 -12.79 -12.75 9.02
C ALA A 159 -12.79 -13.81 7.90
N PRO A 160 -13.96 -14.31 7.47
CA PRO A 160 -14.00 -15.24 6.35
C PRO A 160 -13.27 -14.61 5.18
N CYS A 161 -12.35 -15.36 4.57
CA CYS A 161 -12.20 -15.20 3.13
C CYS A 161 -13.51 -15.69 2.54
N GLU A 162 -14.51 -14.79 2.45
CA GLU A 162 -15.71 -15.06 1.71
C GLU A 162 -15.25 -15.55 0.33
N ALA A 163 -15.37 -16.86 0.09
CA ALA A 163 -15.65 -17.34 -1.24
C ALA A 163 -16.99 -16.73 -1.56
N SER A 164 -16.96 -15.47 -2.03
CA SER A 164 -18.14 -14.66 -2.28
C SER A 164 -19.15 -15.58 -2.96
N GLU A 165 -20.25 -15.90 -2.28
CA GLU A 165 -21.46 -16.33 -2.97
C GLU A 165 -21.57 -15.37 -4.13
N ALA A 166 -21.48 -15.88 -5.37
CA ALA A 166 -21.30 -15.10 -6.59
C ALA A 166 -21.97 -13.73 -6.45
N PHE A 167 -21.19 -12.74 -5.97
CA PHE A 167 -21.76 -11.46 -5.62
C PHE A 167 -22.22 -10.94 -6.97
N GLU A 168 -23.51 -10.70 -7.13
CA GLU A 168 -23.98 -9.96 -8.28
C GLU A 168 -23.18 -8.67 -8.28
N ALA A 169 -22.12 -8.63 -9.10
CA ALA A 169 -21.16 -7.53 -9.14
C ALA A 169 -21.94 -6.22 -9.04
N PRO A 170 -21.57 -5.27 -8.16
CA PRO A 170 -22.30 -4.02 -8.09
C PRO A 170 -21.83 -3.19 -9.28
N ARG A 171 -22.22 -3.61 -10.49
CA ARG A 171 -22.04 -2.88 -11.74
C ARG A 171 -22.67 -1.49 -11.64
N SER A 172 -23.54 -1.25 -10.65
CA SER A 172 -24.17 0.03 -10.34
C SER A 172 -23.22 1.10 -9.76
N HIS A 173 -22.03 0.73 -9.23
CA HIS A 173 -21.10 1.70 -8.60
C HIS A 173 -19.72 1.80 -9.25
N LEU A 174 -19.40 0.95 -10.23
CA LEU A 174 -18.13 1.05 -10.99
C LEU A 174 -17.91 2.46 -11.56
N TRP A 175 -18.97 3.08 -12.07
CA TRP A 175 -18.86 4.43 -12.64
C TRP A 175 -18.45 5.46 -11.57
N GLU A 176 -18.84 5.29 -10.30
CA GLU A 176 -18.42 6.18 -9.20
C GLU A 176 -16.93 6.00 -8.93
N VAL A 177 -16.44 4.76 -8.92
CA VAL A 177 -15.00 4.44 -8.77
C VAL A 177 -14.18 5.02 -9.92
N VAL A 178 -14.64 4.83 -11.15
CA VAL A 178 -13.98 5.38 -12.35
C VAL A 178 -13.96 6.90 -12.28
N VAL A 179 -15.07 7.54 -11.91
CA VAL A 179 -15.12 9.00 -11.77
C VAL A 179 -14.20 9.49 -10.65
N ALA A 180 -14.18 8.81 -9.50
CA ALA A 180 -13.29 9.13 -8.38
C ALA A 180 -11.81 9.02 -8.76
N ALA A 181 -11.41 7.94 -9.44
CA ALA A 181 -10.05 7.78 -9.95
C ALA A 181 -9.72 8.85 -11.00
N MET A 182 -10.61 9.12 -11.95
CA MET A 182 -10.40 10.17 -12.96
C MET A 182 -10.26 11.57 -12.35
N ILE A 183 -11.00 11.88 -11.29
CA ILE A 183 -10.87 13.13 -10.53
C ILE A 183 -9.49 13.21 -9.87
N SER A 184 -9.02 12.11 -9.29
CA SER A 184 -7.72 12.02 -8.62
C SER A 184 -6.54 12.18 -9.58
N ILE A 185 -6.74 11.95 -10.89
CA ILE A 185 -5.73 12.12 -11.94
C ILE A 185 -5.69 13.55 -12.50
N LEU A 186 -6.73 14.38 -12.27
CA LEU A 186 -6.75 15.78 -12.74
C LEU A 186 -5.55 16.64 -12.29
N PRO A 187 -4.96 16.45 -11.09
CA PRO A 187 -3.71 17.08 -10.69
C PRO A 187 -2.57 16.98 -11.73
N THR A 188 -2.43 15.85 -12.44
CA THR A 188 -1.42 15.68 -13.52
C THR A 188 -1.52 16.76 -14.61
N LEU A 189 -2.70 17.35 -14.82
CA LEU A 189 -2.97 18.37 -15.83
C LEU A 189 -2.70 19.79 -15.31
N MET A 190 -2.44 19.98 -14.01
CA MET A 190 -2.17 21.29 -13.42
C MET A 190 -0.91 21.95 -13.97
N GLY A 191 0.07 21.18 -14.44
CA GLY A 191 1.28 21.68 -15.11
C GLY A 191 0.95 22.59 -16.31
N ILE A 192 -0.11 22.26 -17.07
CA ILE A 192 -0.58 23.09 -18.20
C ILE A 192 -1.13 24.42 -17.68
N PHE A 193 -1.99 24.38 -16.65
CA PHE A 193 -2.59 25.59 -16.08
C PHE A 193 -1.52 26.52 -15.51
N MET A 194 -0.57 25.98 -14.74
CA MET A 194 0.52 26.75 -14.16
C MET A 194 1.44 27.34 -15.23
N LEU A 195 1.72 26.63 -16.33
CA LEU A 195 2.49 27.18 -17.44
C LEU A 195 1.78 28.37 -18.10
N CYS A 196 0.47 28.24 -18.35
CA CYS A 196 -0.36 29.31 -18.93
C CYS A 196 -0.38 30.58 -18.06
N VAL A 197 -0.27 30.41 -16.73
CA VAL A 197 -0.29 31.52 -15.76
C VAL A 197 1.11 32.09 -15.50
N ALA A 198 2.11 31.24 -15.26
CA ALA A 198 3.44 31.63 -14.81
C ALA A 198 4.34 32.15 -15.93
N CYS A 199 4.05 31.82 -17.19
CA CYS A 199 5.02 31.92 -18.27
C CYS A 199 4.41 32.43 -19.58
N LYS A 200 3.91 33.69 -19.58
CA LYS A 200 3.71 34.42 -20.84
C LYS A 200 5.03 34.71 -21.57
N ASP A 201 6.16 34.77 -20.85
CA ASP A 201 7.50 34.97 -21.41
C ASP A 201 8.56 34.19 -20.62
N VAL A 202 8.68 32.89 -20.93
CA VAL A 202 9.61 31.91 -20.32
C VAL A 202 11.08 32.36 -20.40
N SER A 203 11.40 33.30 -21.29
CA SER A 203 12.76 33.73 -21.61
C SER A 203 13.38 34.74 -20.63
N SER A 204 12.61 35.26 -19.67
CA SER A 204 13.10 36.29 -18.74
C SER A 204 14.03 35.72 -17.66
N GLY A 205 15.09 36.46 -17.31
CA GLY A 205 16.04 36.06 -16.26
C GLY A 205 15.43 35.87 -14.86
N TRP A 206 14.29 36.52 -14.60
CA TRP A 206 13.49 36.35 -13.38
C TRP A 206 12.83 34.96 -13.31
N CYS A 207 12.41 34.42 -14.45
CA CYS A 207 11.83 33.08 -14.56
C CYS A 207 12.85 32.00 -14.15
N HIS A 208 14.09 32.11 -14.64
CA HIS A 208 15.17 31.18 -14.27
C HIS A 208 15.46 31.18 -12.76
N ALA A 209 15.44 32.34 -12.10
CA ALA A 209 15.65 32.43 -10.65
C ALA A 209 14.52 31.75 -9.84
N ILE A 210 13.27 31.93 -10.25
CA ILE A 210 12.10 31.29 -9.62
C ILE A 210 12.14 29.77 -9.82
N LEU A 211 12.47 29.31 -11.03
CA LEU A 211 12.54 27.89 -11.38
C LEU A 211 13.50 27.10 -10.48
N HIS A 212 14.59 27.72 -10.00
CA HIS A 212 15.48 27.07 -9.03
C HIS A 212 14.79 26.75 -7.71
N PHE A 213 14.02 27.70 -7.16
CA PHE A 213 13.30 27.50 -5.91
C PHE A 213 12.11 26.56 -6.10
N VAL A 214 11.44 26.62 -7.26
CA VAL A 214 10.40 25.67 -7.63
C VAL A 214 10.96 24.25 -7.69
N ASN A 215 12.12 24.03 -8.32
CA ASN A 215 12.77 22.72 -8.34
C ASN A 215 13.17 22.23 -6.95
N ALA A 216 13.62 23.13 -6.07
CA ALA A 216 13.94 22.78 -4.68
C ALA A 216 12.69 22.41 -3.87
N GLY A 217 11.59 23.14 -4.05
CA GLY A 217 10.29 22.81 -3.46
C GLY A 217 9.73 21.48 -3.97
N ALA A 218 9.75 21.27 -5.29
CA ALA A 218 9.42 20.00 -5.92
C ALA A 218 10.25 18.84 -5.34
N SER A 219 11.54 19.10 -5.08
CA SER A 219 12.40 18.10 -4.45
C SER A 219 11.97 17.74 -3.02
N GLY A 220 11.54 18.74 -2.25
CA GLY A 220 11.02 18.55 -0.90
C GLY A 220 9.70 17.78 -0.88
N VAL A 221 8.81 18.07 -1.83
CA VAL A 221 7.55 17.33 -2.03
C VAL A 221 7.85 15.86 -2.30
N MET A 222 8.67 15.56 -3.31
CA MET A 222 8.94 14.18 -3.72
C MET A 222 9.65 13.36 -2.63
N PHE A 223 10.59 13.99 -1.90
CA PHE A 223 11.22 13.35 -0.75
C PHE A 223 10.20 13.07 0.38
N ALA A 224 9.32 14.03 0.68
CA ALA A 224 8.32 13.86 1.72
C ALA A 224 7.21 12.87 1.33
N ALA A 225 6.84 12.78 0.05
CA ALA A 225 5.93 11.75 -0.44
C ALA A 225 6.49 10.35 -0.17
N ALA A 226 7.77 10.13 -0.45
CA ALA A 226 8.43 8.88 -0.09
C ALA A 226 8.50 8.68 1.44
N ALA A 227 8.92 9.71 2.18
CA ALA A 227 9.24 9.59 3.61
C ALA A 227 8.03 9.56 4.55
N PHE A 228 6.97 10.27 4.21
CA PHE A 228 5.82 10.47 5.09
C PHE A 228 4.57 9.72 4.61
N LEU A 229 4.41 9.52 3.29
CA LEU A 229 3.25 8.79 2.75
C LEU A 229 3.61 7.32 2.52
N LEU A 230 4.54 7.06 1.59
CA LEU A 230 4.78 5.70 1.09
C LEU A 230 5.47 4.78 2.10
N MET A 231 6.59 5.22 2.70
CA MET A 231 7.37 4.35 3.58
C MET A 231 6.63 3.92 4.85
N PRO A 232 5.97 4.83 5.61
CA PRO A 232 5.25 4.45 6.82
C PRO A 232 4.08 3.51 6.51
N GLU A 233 3.28 3.81 5.48
CA GLU A 233 2.14 2.98 5.11
C GLU A 233 2.58 1.58 4.64
N ALA A 234 3.60 1.52 3.80
CA ALA A 234 4.20 0.26 3.38
C ALA A 234 4.72 -0.57 4.56
N SER A 235 5.31 0.07 5.57
CA SER A 235 5.82 -0.63 6.75
C SER A 235 4.71 -1.21 7.61
N HIS A 236 3.57 -0.51 7.70
CA HIS A 236 2.40 -0.97 8.42
C HIS A 236 1.76 -2.17 7.72
N LEU A 237 1.50 -2.04 6.40
CA LEU A 237 0.88 -3.08 5.59
C LEU A 237 1.75 -4.34 5.45
N LEU A 238 3.06 -4.20 5.23
CA LEU A 238 3.98 -5.34 5.14
C LEU A 238 4.29 -5.99 6.50
N GLY A 239 4.02 -5.28 7.60
CA GLY A 239 4.26 -5.78 8.95
C GLY A 239 3.10 -6.58 9.53
N GLU A 240 1.94 -6.60 8.86
CA GLU A 240 0.75 -7.31 9.33
C GLU A 240 1.03 -8.81 9.51
N GLY A 241 0.79 -9.33 10.72
CA GLY A 241 1.02 -10.73 11.05
C GLY A 241 2.49 -11.16 11.17
N LEU A 242 3.45 -10.23 11.10
CA LEU A 242 4.89 -10.52 11.18
C LEU A 242 5.52 -10.02 12.49
N SER A 243 6.61 -10.67 12.92
CA SER A 243 7.46 -10.11 13.97
C SER A 243 8.13 -8.81 13.50
N GLU A 244 8.49 -7.91 14.42
CA GLU A 244 9.17 -6.63 14.10
C GLU A 244 10.38 -6.82 13.18
N VAL A 245 11.15 -7.88 13.40
CA VAL A 245 12.35 -8.21 12.62
C VAL A 245 11.97 -8.65 11.20
N GLU A 246 10.97 -9.52 11.07
CA GLU A 246 10.50 -10.00 9.76
C GLU A 246 9.86 -8.87 8.95
N ALA A 247 8.99 -8.08 9.58
CA ALA A 247 8.39 -6.88 9.00
C ALA A 247 9.47 -5.93 8.47
N SER A 248 10.49 -5.64 9.28
CA SER A 248 11.62 -4.78 8.89
C SER A 248 12.40 -5.34 7.70
N VAL A 249 12.60 -6.66 7.66
CA VAL A 249 13.31 -7.33 6.55
C VAL A 249 12.50 -7.28 5.26
N VAL A 250 11.20 -7.56 5.30
CA VAL A 250 10.32 -7.53 4.13
C VAL A 250 10.21 -6.11 3.59
N TRP A 251 9.82 -5.16 4.44
CA TRP A 251 9.73 -3.74 4.10
C TRP A 251 11.05 -3.19 3.55
N GLY A 252 12.16 -3.43 4.26
CA GLY A 252 13.48 -2.97 3.84
C GLY A 252 13.95 -3.58 2.52
N SER A 253 13.60 -4.84 2.26
CA SER A 253 13.93 -5.52 1.00
C SER A 253 13.15 -4.95 -0.18
N CYS A 254 11.86 -4.67 -0.01
CA CYS A 254 11.03 -4.04 -1.05
C CYS A 254 11.51 -2.61 -1.35
N LEU A 255 11.83 -1.83 -0.30
CA LEU A 255 12.40 -0.49 -0.43
C LEU A 255 13.73 -0.51 -1.19
N LEU A 256 14.64 -1.42 -0.84
CA LEU A 256 15.91 -1.60 -1.55
C LEU A 256 15.69 -2.05 -3.00
N GLY A 257 14.71 -2.94 -3.24
CA GLY A 257 14.32 -3.37 -4.58
C GLY A 257 13.90 -2.20 -5.48
N GLY A 258 13.07 -1.30 -4.95
CA GLY A 258 12.70 -0.06 -5.64
C GLY A 258 13.90 0.85 -5.93
N TRP A 259 14.77 1.06 -4.95
CA TRP A 259 15.97 1.88 -5.14
C TRP A 259 16.87 1.31 -6.25
N LEU A 260 17.06 -0.02 -6.26
CA LEU A 260 17.85 -0.70 -7.27
C LEU A 260 17.17 -0.70 -8.64
N ALA A 261 15.84 -0.73 -8.71
CA ALA A 261 15.12 -0.55 -9.96
C ALA A 261 15.39 0.83 -10.58
N GLY A 262 15.37 1.89 -9.76
CA GLY A 262 15.77 3.23 -10.18
C GLY A 262 17.20 3.27 -10.74
N ALA A 263 18.15 2.69 -10.00
CA ALA A 263 19.55 2.59 -10.43
C ALA A 263 19.72 1.78 -11.74
N PHE A 264 18.98 0.69 -11.89
CA PHE A 264 19.00 -0.13 -13.09
C PHE A 264 18.46 0.63 -14.30
N ILE A 265 17.34 1.34 -14.15
CA ILE A 265 16.76 2.19 -15.21
C ILE A 265 17.75 3.26 -15.65
N HIS A 266 18.45 3.89 -14.70
CA HIS A 266 19.50 4.86 -15.00
C HIS A 266 20.59 4.24 -15.88
N HIS A 267 21.16 3.11 -15.46
CA HIS A 267 22.22 2.43 -16.21
C HIS A 267 21.75 1.95 -17.59
N ALA A 268 20.53 1.43 -17.69
CA ALA A 268 19.94 1.03 -18.95
C ALA A 268 19.78 2.23 -19.90
N GLY A 269 19.35 3.37 -19.39
CA GLY A 269 19.23 4.62 -20.15
C GLY A 269 20.58 5.13 -20.65
N GLU A 270 21.63 5.10 -19.81
CA GLU A 270 22.99 5.45 -20.23
C GLU A 270 23.51 4.51 -21.33
N LEU A 271 23.26 3.21 -21.21
CA LEU A 271 23.66 2.23 -22.23
C LEU A 271 22.98 2.49 -23.58
N VAL A 272 21.69 2.81 -23.57
CA VAL A 272 20.94 3.17 -24.79
C VAL A 272 21.53 4.41 -25.44
N ASN A 273 21.89 5.43 -24.65
CA ASN A 273 22.53 6.65 -25.16
C ASN A 273 23.88 6.34 -25.83
N LEU A 274 24.71 5.50 -25.21
CA LEU A 274 25.99 5.07 -25.77
C LEU A 274 25.83 4.35 -27.12
N VAL A 275 24.88 3.42 -27.23
CA VAL A 275 24.58 2.70 -28.48
C VAL A 275 24.04 3.64 -29.57
N TYR A 276 23.27 4.66 -29.18
CA TYR A 276 22.75 5.64 -30.10
C TYR A 276 23.85 6.56 -30.66
N GLU A 277 24.76 7.03 -29.80
CA GLU A 277 25.91 7.83 -30.20
C GLU A 277 26.85 7.04 -31.13
N GLU A 278 27.13 5.77 -30.83
CA GLU A 278 27.94 4.89 -31.68
C GLU A 278 27.33 4.70 -33.09
N LYS A 279 26.01 4.59 -33.19
CA LYS A 279 25.30 4.51 -34.49
C LYS A 279 25.29 5.84 -35.24
N SER A 280 25.28 6.97 -34.53
CA SER A 280 25.34 8.31 -35.13
C SER A 280 26.70 8.63 -35.73
N ASP A 281 27.77 8.06 -35.17
CA ASP A 281 29.16 8.26 -35.64
C ASP A 281 29.57 7.36 -36.82
N ASN A 282 28.66 6.53 -37.38
CA ASN A 282 28.92 5.76 -38.60
C ASN A 282 28.44 6.53 -39.86
N PRO A 283 29.34 7.16 -40.65
CA PRO A 283 28.94 8.24 -41.55
C PRO A 283 28.65 7.74 -42.97
N LYS A 284 27.44 8.05 -43.46
CA LYS A 284 27.24 8.45 -44.87
C LYS A 284 26.77 9.91 -44.84
N GLY A 285 27.72 10.86 -44.89
CA GLY A 285 27.56 12.30 -44.62
C GLY A 285 26.74 13.12 -45.64
N PRO A 286 26.81 14.48 -45.66
CA PRO A 286 27.84 15.40 -45.12
C PRO A 286 27.28 16.54 -44.21
N LYS A 287 28.01 17.41 -43.49
CA LYS A 287 29.38 17.97 -43.58
C LYS A 287 29.95 18.21 -42.17
N GLN A 288 31.18 17.77 -41.93
CA GLN A 288 32.04 18.33 -40.88
C GLN A 288 32.44 19.77 -41.28
N LEU A 289 32.26 20.72 -40.37
CA LEU A 289 32.97 21.99 -40.43
C LEU A 289 34.40 21.72 -40.00
N LYS A 290 35.36 22.01 -40.88
CA LYS A 290 36.79 21.79 -40.67
C LYS A 290 37.28 22.64 -39.48
N GLU A 291 37.87 22.00 -38.48
CA GLU A 291 38.83 22.63 -37.60
C GLU A 291 40.18 22.67 -38.32
N ASP A 292 40.58 23.85 -38.77
CA ASP A 292 41.96 24.11 -39.17
C ASP A 292 42.78 24.40 -37.91
N VAL A 293 43.56 23.41 -37.50
CA VAL A 293 44.62 23.51 -36.48
C VAL A 293 45.70 24.45 -36.99
N ASN A 294 46.01 25.53 -36.25
CA ASN A 294 47.33 26.15 -36.26
C ASN A 294 47.63 26.89 -34.94
N ALA A 295 48.65 26.38 -34.24
CA ALA A 295 49.63 27.05 -33.37
C ALA A 295 49.18 28.13 -32.36
N ALA A 296 49.40 27.84 -31.07
CA ALA A 296 49.62 28.85 -30.04
C ALA A 296 50.88 29.70 -30.36
N PRO A 297 50.97 30.99 -29.93
CA PRO A 297 51.35 31.27 -28.54
C PRO A 297 50.76 32.56 -27.90
N SER A 298 50.87 32.59 -26.56
CA SER A 298 51.00 33.77 -25.65
C SER A 298 49.83 34.76 -25.44
N VAL A 299 49.49 34.92 -24.15
CA VAL A 299 48.59 35.90 -23.48
C VAL A 299 49.07 37.35 -23.72
N PRO A 300 48.21 38.38 -23.93
CA PRO A 300 47.71 39.20 -22.80
C PRO A 300 46.29 39.79 -22.91
N GLU A 301 45.68 39.96 -21.74
CA GLU A 301 44.63 40.89 -21.31
C GLU A 301 44.34 42.11 -22.22
N LEU A 302 43.12 42.25 -22.76
CA LEU A 302 42.54 43.57 -23.10
C LEU A 302 41.01 43.54 -23.27
N CYS A 303 40.41 44.67 -22.91
CA CYS A 303 39.00 44.98 -22.72
C CYS A 303 38.07 44.87 -23.94
N MET A 304 36.78 45.01 -23.61
CA MET A 304 35.72 45.70 -24.37
C MET A 304 34.86 44.90 -25.38
N HIS A 305 33.55 45.05 -25.14
CA HIS A 305 32.45 45.24 -26.08
C HIS A 305 31.50 44.07 -26.36
N SER A 306 30.24 44.39 -26.04
CA SER A 306 29.02 43.75 -26.45
C SER A 306 29.02 43.43 -27.93
N ASP A 307 28.86 42.16 -28.26
CA ASP A 307 28.12 41.75 -29.45
C ASP A 307 27.22 40.57 -29.09
N THR A 308 25.92 40.87 -29.16
CA THR A 308 24.81 39.94 -29.26
C THR A 308 25.10 38.88 -30.32
N THR A 309 25.65 37.74 -29.90
CA THR A 309 25.59 36.51 -30.66
C THR A 309 24.48 35.67 -30.04
N SER A 310 23.39 35.51 -30.80
CA SER A 310 22.31 34.61 -30.46
C SER A 310 22.89 33.24 -30.19
N VAL A 311 22.93 32.84 -28.92
CA VAL A 311 23.17 31.47 -28.51
C VAL A 311 22.09 30.66 -29.20
N ALA A 312 22.45 30.00 -30.31
CA ALA A 312 21.59 29.03 -30.94
C ALA A 312 21.18 28.05 -29.85
N SER A 313 19.87 27.98 -29.56
CA SER A 313 19.32 27.13 -28.53
C SER A 313 19.76 25.69 -28.82
N VAL A 314 20.77 25.21 -28.10
CA VAL A 314 21.13 23.79 -28.11
C VAL A 314 19.88 23.05 -27.65
N ARG A 315 19.24 22.34 -28.58
CA ARG A 315 18.02 21.59 -28.31
C ARG A 315 18.42 20.50 -27.31
N ARG A 316 18.09 20.70 -26.01
CA ARG A 316 18.35 19.70 -24.97
C ARG A 316 17.62 18.42 -25.38
N VAL A 317 18.37 17.35 -25.59
CA VAL A 317 17.83 16.02 -25.84
C VAL A 317 17.19 15.55 -24.52
N PRO A 318 15.95 15.05 -24.51
CA PRO A 318 15.32 14.56 -23.30
C PRO A 318 16.14 13.46 -22.62
N SER A 319 16.39 13.62 -21.32
CA SER A 319 17.04 12.62 -20.49
C SER A 319 16.03 11.59 -20.02
N TRP A 320 15.98 10.45 -20.71
CA TRP A 320 15.17 9.30 -20.29
C TRP A 320 15.70 8.67 -19.00
N VAL A 321 16.99 8.86 -18.71
CA VAL A 321 17.64 8.46 -17.46
C VAL A 321 16.96 9.09 -16.24
N ILE A 322 16.49 10.33 -16.37
CA ILE A 322 15.76 11.06 -15.32
C ILE A 322 14.24 10.83 -15.44
N SER A 323 13.73 10.84 -16.68
CA SER A 323 12.28 10.76 -16.91
C SER A 323 11.68 9.43 -16.45
N LEU A 324 12.35 8.30 -16.73
CA LEU A 324 11.78 6.97 -16.47
C LEU A 324 11.67 6.63 -14.98
N PRO A 325 12.67 6.90 -14.11
CA PRO A 325 12.53 6.68 -12.69
C PRO A 325 11.43 7.53 -12.06
N VAL A 326 11.30 8.81 -12.46
CA VAL A 326 10.21 9.69 -11.99
C VAL A 326 8.85 9.09 -12.36
N LEU A 327 8.62 8.81 -13.65
CA LEU A 327 7.35 8.27 -14.13
C LEU A 327 7.04 6.88 -13.57
N LEU A 328 8.03 6.03 -13.31
CA LEU A 328 7.79 4.71 -12.74
C LEU A 328 7.45 4.78 -11.25
N GLY A 329 8.18 5.61 -10.49
CA GLY A 329 7.89 5.84 -9.08
C GLY A 329 6.49 6.41 -8.90
N ASP A 330 6.14 7.41 -9.71
CA ASP A 330 4.83 8.03 -9.74
C ASP A 330 3.74 7.02 -10.14
N ALA A 331 3.94 6.23 -11.19
CA ALA A 331 2.97 5.21 -11.59
C ALA A 331 2.70 4.16 -10.49
N LEU A 332 3.71 3.77 -9.70
CA LEU A 332 3.54 2.83 -8.60
C LEU A 332 2.83 3.46 -7.39
N HIS A 333 3.13 4.72 -7.06
CA HIS A 333 2.40 5.48 -6.06
C HIS A 333 0.93 5.62 -6.46
N ASN A 334 0.68 6.13 -7.66
CA ASN A 334 -0.64 6.31 -8.24
C ASN A 334 -1.42 5.00 -8.29
N LEU A 335 -0.76 3.86 -8.57
CA LEU A 335 -1.39 2.54 -8.52
C LEU A 335 -1.90 2.20 -7.10
N ALA A 336 -1.11 2.48 -6.06
CA ALA A 336 -1.49 2.24 -4.69
C ALA A 336 -2.63 3.16 -4.23
N ASP A 337 -2.60 4.44 -4.60
CA ASP A 337 -3.74 5.35 -4.41
C ASP A 337 -5.01 4.82 -5.06
N GLY A 338 -4.85 4.22 -6.24
CA GLY A 338 -5.89 3.47 -6.91
C GLY A 338 -6.45 2.36 -6.02
N PHE A 339 -5.59 1.51 -5.44
CA PHE A 339 -6.03 0.45 -4.53
C PHE A 339 -6.84 0.99 -3.36
N VAL A 340 -6.35 2.04 -2.70
CA VAL A 340 -7.05 2.68 -1.56
C VAL A 340 -8.43 3.22 -1.99
N ILE A 341 -8.52 3.90 -3.13
CA ILE A 341 -9.80 4.40 -3.66
C ILE A 341 -10.74 3.23 -3.99
N GLY A 342 -10.25 2.21 -4.70
CA GLY A 342 -11.04 1.04 -5.08
C GLY A 342 -11.60 0.30 -3.86
N THR A 343 -10.76 0.03 -2.86
CA THR A 343 -11.14 -0.57 -1.58
C THR A 343 -12.09 0.31 -0.80
N ALA A 344 -11.89 1.63 -0.76
CA ALA A 344 -12.79 2.53 -0.04
C ALA A 344 -14.21 2.54 -0.63
N PHE A 345 -14.34 2.53 -1.96
CA PHE A 345 -15.65 2.42 -2.62
C PHE A 345 -16.25 1.02 -2.57
N LYS A 346 -15.43 -0.02 -2.39
CA LYS A 346 -15.88 -1.41 -2.19
C LYS A 346 -16.39 -1.65 -0.76
N SER A 347 -15.66 -1.15 0.24
CA SER A 347 -15.81 -1.59 1.63
C SER A 347 -16.29 -0.51 2.61
N CYS A 348 -16.31 0.76 2.21
CA CYS A 348 -16.64 1.88 3.10
C CYS A 348 -17.93 2.60 2.69
N ASN A 349 -18.46 3.42 3.59
CA ASN A 349 -19.58 4.30 3.24
C ASN A 349 -19.12 5.36 2.23
N LYS A 350 -20.06 5.79 1.36
CA LYS A 350 -19.78 6.74 0.27
C LYS A 350 -19.16 8.05 0.74
N GLY A 351 -19.59 8.60 1.88
CA GLY A 351 -19.05 9.85 2.42
C GLY A 351 -17.57 9.72 2.76
N PHE A 352 -17.18 8.59 3.35
CA PHE A 352 -15.79 8.28 3.63
C PHE A 352 -14.97 8.03 2.36
N ALA A 353 -15.50 7.26 1.40
CA ALA A 353 -14.82 7.01 0.13
C ALA A 353 -14.49 8.31 -0.64
N TRP A 354 -15.42 9.28 -0.65
CA TRP A 354 -15.15 10.61 -1.22
C TRP A 354 -14.19 11.47 -0.38
N LYS A 355 -14.12 11.26 0.95
CA LYS A 355 -13.09 11.89 1.80
C LYS A 355 -11.70 11.39 1.40
N ILE A 356 -11.54 10.09 1.17
CA ILE A 356 -10.29 9.48 0.67
C ILE A 356 -9.86 10.14 -0.63
N VAL A 357 -10.75 10.24 -1.63
CA VAL A 357 -10.46 10.95 -2.90
C VAL A 357 -9.96 12.38 -2.66
N GLY A 358 -10.59 13.12 -1.73
CA GLY A 358 -10.16 14.48 -1.38
C GLY A 358 -8.76 14.54 -0.76
N VAL A 359 -8.42 13.59 0.11
CA VAL A 359 -7.09 13.48 0.71
C VAL A 359 -6.05 13.06 -0.32
N THR A 360 -6.38 12.12 -1.22
CA THR A 360 -5.56 11.74 -2.38
C THR A 360 -5.22 12.95 -3.23
N MET A 361 -6.24 13.70 -3.67
CA MET A 361 -6.03 14.94 -4.43
C MET A 361 -5.15 15.95 -3.68
N ALA A 362 -5.25 16.04 -2.35
CA ALA A 362 -4.50 17.02 -1.58
C ALA A 362 -2.99 16.78 -1.62
N HIS A 363 -2.53 15.52 -1.67
CA HIS A 363 -1.11 15.20 -1.84
C HIS A 363 -0.69 14.96 -3.30
N GLU A 364 -1.62 14.63 -4.19
CA GLU A 364 -1.35 14.51 -5.62
C GLU A 364 -1.10 15.87 -6.30
N ILE A 365 -1.82 16.93 -5.91
CA ILE A 365 -1.58 18.30 -6.41
C ILE A 365 -0.10 18.74 -6.32
N PRO A 366 0.54 18.70 -5.15
CA PRO A 366 1.94 19.08 -5.04
C PRO A 366 2.87 18.06 -5.73
N GLN A 367 2.58 16.74 -5.65
CA GLN A 367 3.42 15.69 -6.23
C GLN A 367 3.49 15.77 -7.75
N GLU A 368 2.33 15.80 -8.40
CA GLU A 368 2.22 15.88 -9.86
C GLU A 368 2.82 17.17 -10.41
N LEU A 369 2.70 18.26 -9.65
CA LEU A 369 3.37 19.52 -9.98
C LEU A 369 4.90 19.39 -9.88
N ALA A 370 5.40 18.68 -8.86
CA ALA A 370 6.81 18.43 -8.68
C ALA A 370 7.38 17.61 -9.86
N ASP A 371 6.71 16.51 -10.22
CA ASP A 371 7.12 15.62 -11.30
C ASP A 371 7.14 16.33 -12.65
N PHE A 372 6.10 17.11 -12.95
CA PHE A 372 6.08 17.97 -14.13
C PHE A 372 7.31 18.89 -14.20
N PHE A 373 7.68 19.56 -13.10
CA PHE A 373 8.84 20.44 -13.09
C PHE A 373 10.16 19.69 -13.26
N LEU A 374 10.28 18.46 -12.73
CA LEU A 374 11.45 17.63 -12.96
C LEU A 374 11.56 17.19 -14.42
N LEU A 375 10.46 16.74 -15.01
CA LEU A 375 10.38 16.33 -16.41
C LEU A 375 10.77 17.48 -17.37
N VAL A 376 10.29 18.70 -17.10
CA VAL A 376 10.61 19.87 -17.94
C VAL A 376 12.03 20.40 -17.68
N ASN A 377 12.39 20.68 -16.42
CA ASN A 377 13.58 21.45 -16.10
C ASN A 377 14.86 20.62 -16.02
N LYS A 378 14.74 19.38 -15.52
CA LYS A 378 15.87 18.45 -15.33
C LYS A 378 15.96 17.48 -16.50
N ALA A 379 14.86 16.82 -16.84
CA ALA A 379 14.86 15.86 -17.93
C ALA A 379 14.80 16.51 -19.32
N GLY A 380 14.39 17.79 -19.42
CA GLY A 380 14.41 18.52 -20.69
C GLY A 380 13.29 18.14 -21.67
N LEU A 381 12.22 17.52 -21.19
CA LEU A 381 11.02 17.27 -21.98
C LEU A 381 10.31 18.59 -22.32
N SER A 382 9.65 18.65 -23.47
CA SER A 382 8.73 19.77 -23.73
C SER A 382 7.56 19.70 -22.76
N TRP A 383 6.99 20.84 -22.40
CA TRP A 383 5.84 20.92 -21.50
C TRP A 383 4.68 20.00 -21.92
N SER A 384 4.46 19.85 -23.24
CA SER A 384 3.42 18.97 -23.80
C SER A 384 3.72 17.49 -23.53
N TRP A 385 4.98 17.08 -23.69
CA TRP A 385 5.41 15.70 -23.44
C TRP A 385 5.48 15.40 -21.96
N ALA A 386 5.99 16.34 -21.16
CA ALA A 386 5.98 16.23 -19.70
C ALA A 386 4.56 16.02 -19.19
N THR A 387 3.59 16.86 -19.59
CA THR A 387 2.20 16.70 -19.15
C THR A 387 1.58 15.40 -19.63
N LEU A 388 1.80 15.00 -20.89
CA LEU A 388 1.24 13.77 -21.41
C LEU A 388 1.78 12.55 -20.67
N LEU A 389 3.10 12.47 -20.46
CA LEU A 389 3.70 11.33 -19.76
C LEU A 389 3.30 11.28 -18.28
N ASN A 390 3.20 12.44 -17.63
CA ASN A 390 2.71 12.56 -16.26
C ASN A 390 1.26 12.07 -16.15
N PHE A 391 0.38 12.54 -17.04
CA PHE A 391 -1.00 12.04 -17.12
C PHE A 391 -1.09 10.53 -17.39
N LEU A 392 -0.23 10.01 -18.28
CA LEU A 392 -0.18 8.58 -18.57
C LEU A 392 0.30 7.75 -17.37
N SER A 393 1.19 8.30 -16.55
CA SER A 393 1.60 7.72 -15.28
C SER A 393 0.41 7.64 -14.32
N GLY A 394 -0.29 8.75 -14.11
CA GLY A 394 -1.50 8.81 -13.26
C GLY A 394 -2.65 7.90 -13.69
N LEU A 395 -2.71 7.43 -14.95
CA LEU A 395 -3.69 6.40 -15.34
C LEU A 395 -3.54 5.09 -14.55
N SER A 396 -2.40 4.85 -13.88
CA SER A 396 -2.25 3.72 -12.97
C SER A 396 -3.19 3.80 -11.76
N THR A 397 -3.62 4.99 -11.31
CA THR A 397 -4.66 5.15 -10.27
C THR A 397 -5.98 4.55 -10.70
N LEU A 398 -6.38 4.78 -11.96
CA LEU A 398 -7.59 4.16 -12.51
C LEU A 398 -7.46 2.64 -12.58
N LEU A 399 -6.30 2.14 -12.99
CA LEU A 399 -6.03 0.71 -13.01
C LEU A 399 -6.13 0.11 -11.61
N GLY A 400 -5.48 0.71 -10.61
CA GLY A 400 -5.51 0.27 -9.22
C GLY A 400 -6.92 0.26 -8.65
N ALA A 401 -7.68 1.34 -8.87
CA ALA A 401 -9.05 1.47 -8.37
C ALA A 401 -9.98 0.42 -8.96
N VAL A 402 -9.85 0.13 -10.26
CA VAL A 402 -10.63 -0.95 -10.90
C VAL A 402 -10.21 -2.32 -10.37
N VAL A 403 -8.90 -2.56 -10.21
CA VAL A 403 -8.38 -3.82 -9.68
C VAL A 403 -8.89 -4.06 -8.25
N ALA A 404 -8.71 -3.12 -7.33
CA ALA A 404 -9.15 -3.27 -5.93
C ALA A 404 -10.67 -3.29 -5.76
N PHE A 405 -11.42 -2.69 -6.69
CA PHE A 405 -12.88 -2.78 -6.67
C PHE A 405 -13.38 -4.20 -7.03
N TYR A 406 -12.67 -4.91 -7.91
CA TYR A 406 -13.07 -6.25 -8.35
C TYR A 406 -12.36 -7.39 -7.63
N LEU A 407 -11.14 -7.16 -7.16
CA LEU A 407 -10.27 -8.15 -6.53
C LEU A 407 -9.89 -7.64 -5.15
N ASP A 408 -9.79 -8.55 -4.19
CA ASP A 408 -9.23 -8.22 -2.87
C ASP A 408 -7.70 -8.10 -3.01
N VAL A 409 -7.21 -6.87 -2.84
CA VAL A 409 -5.79 -6.57 -2.79
C VAL A 409 -5.35 -6.72 -1.34
N GLY A 410 -4.56 -7.77 -1.07
CA GLY A 410 -4.02 -7.99 0.28
C GLY A 410 -2.99 -6.92 0.66
N SER A 411 -2.86 -6.67 1.96
CA SER A 411 -1.91 -5.72 2.55
C SER A 411 -0.47 -5.97 2.10
N GLU A 412 -0.06 -7.23 1.92
CA GLU A 412 1.26 -7.58 1.40
C GLU A 412 1.52 -7.00 -0.01
N MET A 413 0.53 -7.07 -0.90
CA MET A 413 0.64 -6.57 -2.28
C MET A 413 0.67 -5.05 -2.31
N GLU A 414 -0.27 -4.42 -1.60
CA GLU A 414 -0.37 -2.96 -1.52
C GLU A 414 0.90 -2.37 -0.88
N GLY A 415 1.31 -2.91 0.26
CA GLY A 415 2.54 -2.52 0.96
C GLY A 415 3.79 -2.75 0.13
N SER A 416 3.86 -3.82 -0.67
CA SER A 416 4.99 -4.06 -1.59
C SER A 416 5.07 -3.01 -2.69
N VAL A 417 3.94 -2.65 -3.32
CA VAL A 417 3.88 -1.61 -4.36
C VAL A 417 4.31 -0.26 -3.79
N LEU A 418 3.80 0.11 -2.61
CA LEU A 418 4.17 1.34 -1.89
C LEU A 418 5.67 1.37 -1.53
N ALA A 419 6.22 0.28 -0.99
CA ALA A 419 7.65 0.19 -0.63
C ALA A 419 8.56 0.30 -1.85
N VAL A 420 8.21 -0.36 -2.96
CA VAL A 420 8.99 -0.28 -4.21
C VAL A 420 8.91 1.14 -4.81
N GLY A 421 7.71 1.74 -4.84
CA GLY A 421 7.53 3.14 -5.27
C GLY A 421 8.35 4.11 -4.41
N ALA A 422 8.31 3.94 -3.08
CA ALA A 422 9.11 4.72 -2.15
C ALA A 422 10.61 4.60 -2.45
N GLY A 423 11.09 3.38 -2.73
CA GLY A 423 12.49 3.12 -3.06
C GLY A 423 12.95 3.87 -4.30
N ILE A 424 12.10 3.92 -5.34
CA ILE A 424 12.37 4.68 -6.57
C ILE A 424 12.38 6.19 -6.30
N PHE A 425 11.42 6.71 -5.54
CA PHE A 425 11.41 8.13 -5.18
C PHE A 425 12.60 8.52 -4.30
N ILE A 426 13.02 7.66 -3.37
CA ILE A 426 14.27 7.87 -2.60
C ILE A 426 15.49 7.85 -3.53
N TYR A 427 15.52 6.96 -4.54
CA TYR A 427 16.58 6.97 -5.55
C TYR A 427 16.64 8.33 -6.26
N VAL A 428 15.54 8.80 -6.85
CA VAL A 428 15.49 10.08 -7.56
C VAL A 428 15.80 11.25 -6.61
N ALA A 429 15.27 11.23 -5.39
CA ALA A 429 15.53 12.23 -4.37
C ALA A 429 17.02 12.30 -4.01
N ALA A 430 17.70 11.15 -3.91
CA ALA A 430 19.11 11.09 -3.57
C ALA A 430 20.01 11.49 -4.75
N THR A 431 19.71 11.04 -5.98
CA THR A 431 20.61 11.16 -7.14
C THR A 431 20.38 12.42 -7.96
N GLU A 432 19.12 12.82 -8.19
CA GLU A 432 18.78 13.92 -9.12
C GLU A 432 18.47 15.23 -8.41
N LEU A 433 17.92 15.13 -7.19
CA LEU A 433 17.42 16.26 -6.41
C LEU A 433 18.39 16.69 -5.31
N GLY A 434 18.89 15.72 -4.54
CA GLY A 434 19.85 15.92 -3.45
C GLY A 434 21.02 16.82 -3.82
N PRO A 435 21.69 16.63 -4.98
CA PRO A 435 22.79 17.49 -5.39
C PRO A 435 22.38 18.96 -5.65
N SER A 436 21.12 19.23 -5.96
CA SER A 436 20.63 20.60 -6.17
C SER A 436 20.38 21.37 -4.88
N VAL A 437 20.11 20.65 -3.78
CA VAL A 437 19.89 21.20 -2.44
C VAL A 437 21.20 21.28 -1.65
N SER A 438 22.13 20.34 -1.87
CA SER A 438 23.39 20.24 -1.11
C SER A 438 24.53 21.12 -1.64
N ARG A 439 24.50 21.53 -2.93
CA ARG A 439 25.54 22.39 -3.50
C ARG A 439 25.32 23.86 -3.13
N LEU A 440 26.38 24.50 -2.62
CA LEU A 440 26.40 25.94 -2.43
C LEU A 440 26.21 26.65 -3.77
N ARG A 441 25.35 27.68 -3.80
CA ARG A 441 25.04 28.42 -5.03
C ARG A 441 26.31 29.15 -5.49
N SER A 442 26.84 28.72 -6.66
CA SER A 442 27.94 29.26 -7.48
C SER A 442 28.72 30.47 -6.92
N GLU A 443 30.05 30.34 -6.93
CA GLU A 443 31.05 31.37 -6.61
C GLU A 443 30.86 32.74 -7.31
N HIS A 444 30.00 32.82 -8.34
CA HIS A 444 29.67 34.06 -9.06
C HIS A 444 28.39 34.78 -8.58
N SER A 445 27.66 34.27 -7.58
CA SER A 445 26.49 34.95 -7.02
C SER A 445 26.91 36.04 -6.02
N GLN A 446 26.25 37.20 -6.06
CA GLN A 446 26.47 38.27 -5.08
C GLN A 446 26.06 37.88 -3.64
N TRP A 447 25.21 36.85 -3.48
CA TRP A 447 24.68 36.40 -2.17
C TRP A 447 24.54 34.86 -2.10
N PRO A 448 25.66 34.11 -2.08
CA PRO A 448 25.64 32.65 -2.18
C PRO A 448 24.94 31.99 -0.97
N VAL A 449 25.18 32.50 0.24
CA VAL A 449 24.58 31.99 1.48
C VAL A 449 23.06 32.20 1.49
N LEU A 450 22.59 33.42 1.19
CA LEU A 450 21.16 33.73 1.15
C LEU A 450 20.43 32.88 0.10
N GLY A 451 21.07 32.67 -1.06
CA GLY A 451 20.55 31.79 -2.10
C GLY A 451 20.42 30.33 -1.62
N SER A 452 21.44 29.80 -0.94
CA SER A 452 21.39 28.45 -0.37
C SER A 452 20.34 28.32 0.75
N VAL A 453 20.19 29.32 1.62
CA VAL A 453 19.13 29.34 2.63
C VAL A 453 17.75 29.34 1.98
N ALA A 454 17.54 30.16 0.95
CA ALA A 454 16.27 30.19 0.23
C ALA A 454 15.96 28.86 -0.49
N THR A 455 16.97 28.16 -1.02
CA THR A 455 16.82 26.80 -1.58
C THR A 455 16.37 25.81 -0.51
N LEU A 456 16.99 25.82 0.67
CA LEU A 456 16.61 24.94 1.79
C LEU A 456 15.20 25.24 2.30
N LEU A 457 14.85 26.52 2.42
CA LEU A 457 13.48 26.91 2.82
C LEU A 457 12.45 26.45 1.79
N ALA A 458 12.74 26.55 0.50
CA ALA A 458 11.85 26.04 -0.54
C ALA A 458 11.65 24.52 -0.42
N PHE A 459 12.74 23.76 -0.20
CA PHE A 459 12.67 22.32 0.08
C PHE A 459 11.81 22.00 1.31
N ILE A 460 12.05 22.69 2.43
CA ILE A 460 11.27 22.50 3.67
C ILE A 460 9.79 22.81 3.43
N LEU A 461 9.47 23.89 2.73
CA LEU A 461 8.08 24.25 2.41
C LEU A 461 7.40 23.16 1.58
N GLY A 462 8.09 22.59 0.59
CA GLY A 462 7.58 21.44 -0.17
C GLY A 462 7.31 20.22 0.72
N ALA A 463 8.26 19.88 1.60
CA ALA A 463 8.11 18.74 2.50
C ALA A 463 7.00 18.92 3.54
N VAL A 464 6.88 20.12 4.10
CA VAL A 464 5.81 20.48 5.06
C VAL A 464 4.45 20.40 4.39
N PHE A 465 4.32 20.79 3.12
CA PHE A 465 3.05 20.72 2.42
C PHE A 465 2.50 19.28 2.39
N ILE A 466 3.35 18.28 2.07
CA ILE A 466 2.98 16.87 2.15
C ILE A 466 2.67 16.45 3.59
N GLY A 467 3.50 16.83 4.55
CA GLY A 467 3.27 16.49 5.97
C GLY A 467 1.94 17.06 6.53
N LEU A 468 1.47 18.21 6.03
CA LEU A 468 0.20 18.79 6.44
C LEU A 468 -1.01 17.97 5.97
N VAL A 469 -0.90 17.27 4.83
CA VAL A 469 -1.98 16.40 4.31
C VAL A 469 -2.25 15.24 5.26
N LEU A 470 -1.24 14.81 6.02
CA LEU A 470 -1.32 13.69 6.98
C LEU A 470 -1.98 14.04 8.33
N LEU A 471 -2.22 15.31 8.65
CA LEU A 471 -2.73 15.71 9.97
C LEU A 471 -4.17 15.24 10.27
N ASP A 472 -4.95 14.89 9.25
CA ASP A 472 -6.30 14.30 9.38
C ASP A 472 -6.45 13.03 8.54
N HIS A 473 -5.35 12.30 8.36
CA HIS A 473 -5.36 11.01 7.68
C HIS A 473 -6.23 10.03 8.49
N GLN A 474 -7.16 9.38 7.81
CA GLN A 474 -8.06 8.38 8.39
C GLN A 474 -8.05 7.14 7.50
N HIS A 475 -7.96 5.97 8.12
CA HIS A 475 -8.26 4.71 7.45
C HIS A 475 -9.72 4.35 7.69
N CYS A 476 -10.37 3.81 6.66
CA CYS A 476 -11.57 3.05 6.87
C CYS A 476 -11.13 1.62 7.13
N VAL A 477 -11.37 1.18 8.36
CA VAL A 477 -11.36 -0.24 8.70
C VAL A 477 -12.81 -0.68 8.49
N ALA A 478 -13.03 -1.79 7.78
CA ALA A 478 -14.35 -2.41 7.77
C ALA A 478 -14.79 -2.61 9.22
N PRO A 479 -16.04 -2.29 9.60
CA PRO A 479 -16.48 -2.45 10.97
C PRO A 479 -16.23 -3.90 11.39
N ALA A 480 -15.48 -4.08 12.48
CA ALA A 480 -15.51 -5.34 13.20
C ALA A 480 -16.98 -5.63 13.50
N VAL A 481 -17.40 -6.88 13.31
CA VAL A 481 -18.75 -7.32 13.63
C VAL A 481 -18.94 -7.12 15.14
N GLU A 482 -19.46 -5.96 15.54
CA GLU A 482 -19.84 -5.69 16.92
C GLU A 482 -21.06 -6.57 17.22
N GLY A 483 -20.82 -7.65 17.97
CA GLY A 483 -21.87 -8.34 18.72
C GLY A 483 -22.58 -7.33 19.62
N GLY A 484 -23.87 -7.13 19.37
CA GLY A 484 -24.68 -6.21 20.15
C GLY A 484 -24.87 -6.69 21.59
N HIS A 485 -24.52 -5.85 22.56
CA HIS A 485 -25.51 -5.20 23.44
C HIS A 485 -24.85 -4.22 24.42
N ALA A 486 -25.49 -3.06 24.54
CA ALA A 486 -25.05 -1.87 25.24
C ALA A 486 -25.09 -1.94 26.77
N SER A 487 -24.22 -1.18 27.44
CA SER A 487 -24.64 -0.24 28.49
C SER A 487 -23.56 0.82 28.74
N GLY A 488 -23.98 2.08 28.82
CA GLY A 488 -23.08 3.21 28.92
C GLY A 488 -22.46 3.40 30.30
N HIS A 489 -21.31 4.05 30.33
CA HIS A 489 -20.97 5.04 31.34
C HIS A 489 -20.04 6.08 30.70
N ALA A 490 -20.48 7.34 30.79
CA ALA A 490 -19.60 8.47 30.60
C ALA A 490 -18.59 8.50 31.76
N GLU A 491 -17.30 8.62 31.46
CA GLU A 491 -16.34 9.19 32.40
C GLU A 491 -15.21 9.90 31.62
N GLU A 492 -15.25 11.24 31.71
CA GLU A 492 -14.09 12.10 31.52
C GLU A 492 -12.97 11.68 32.47
N HIS A 493 -11.76 11.44 31.97
CA HIS A 493 -10.56 11.62 32.78
C HIS A 493 -9.40 12.19 31.96
N HIS A 494 -9.23 13.52 32.11
CA HIS A 494 -7.92 14.15 32.16
C HIS A 494 -7.05 13.47 33.23
N HIS A 495 -5.74 13.29 32.98
CA HIS A 495 -4.62 13.56 33.91
C HIS A 495 -3.29 13.28 33.19
N HIS A 496 -2.43 14.28 32.96
CA HIS A 496 -1.37 14.74 33.85
C HIS A 496 -0.49 13.62 34.42
N HIS A 497 0.75 13.51 33.91
CA HIS A 497 1.85 12.90 34.66
C HIS A 497 2.99 13.89 34.83
N GLY A 498 3.12 14.36 36.07
CA GLY A 498 4.35 14.89 36.64
C GLY A 498 4.80 14.00 37.80
N HIS A 499 6.12 14.01 38.01
CA HIS A 499 6.90 13.66 39.20
C HIS A 499 7.40 12.21 39.45
N MET A 500 8.73 12.09 39.26
CA MET A 500 9.78 11.88 40.27
C MET A 500 9.64 10.80 41.36
N HIS A 501 10.75 10.05 41.45
CA HIS A 501 11.43 9.46 42.61
C HIS A 501 10.79 8.26 43.34
N ARG A 502 11.46 7.10 43.18
CA ARG A 502 12.28 6.52 44.25
C ARG A 502 13.61 6.03 43.72
#